data_AF-A0A940VY52-F1
#
_entry.id   AF-A0A940VY52-F1
#
_cell.length_a   1.000
_cell.length_b   1.000
_cell.length_c   1.000
_cell.angle_alpha   90.00
_cell.angle_beta   90.00
_cell.angle_gamma   90.00
#
_symmetry.space_group_name_H-M   'P 1'
#
loop_
_entity.id
_entity.type
_entity.pdbx_description
1 polymer ?
#
loop_
_entity_poly.entity_id
_entity_poly.type
_entity_poly.pdbx_seq_one_letter_code
_entity_poly.pdbx_strand_id
1 'polypeptide(L)'
;MLPKGANLQKIHNGKKTYAITPHLPGGFIKPEIMERFAAVARKYSGTLKLTSAQRIMITGLKAEDVDSIWDELGMQPAMGFANCVRSVKICPGIAFCKRGKQDSIKLGFELDTRYIKKEMPSRMKFGVSGCPNSCSEAIIKDIGVIGTDEGWDVYVGGSAGSHPRLGDKLITALNYDDTLRIIDITVRYYQKNADIERVGQFIERIGFEKFKNDILAEFNNNTAADPLTKPYSGSEQMIPKPGGLTEGNLVFGDSINADSVIADIIRVYPQTIPVLRSFGMGCLGCPSATGEALEKAAGIHGLDVNELIEALNKVALSGEK
;
A
#
# COMPACT_ATOMS: atom_id res chain seq x y z
N MET A 1 -0.97 14.99 -18.42
CA MET A 1 -1.74 14.32 -17.35
C MET A 1 -1.25 12.87 -17.22
N LEU A 2 -1.20 12.29 -16.02
CA LEU A 2 -0.83 10.88 -15.82
C LEU A 2 -1.95 9.97 -16.37
N PRO A 3 -1.65 8.99 -17.25
CA PRO A 3 -2.65 8.03 -17.71
C PRO A 3 -3.21 7.22 -16.54
N LYS A 4 -4.52 6.96 -16.54
CA LYS A 4 -5.21 6.28 -15.45
C LYS A 4 -4.67 4.85 -15.29
N GLY A 5 -4.40 4.45 -14.04
CA GLY A 5 -3.89 3.11 -13.75
C GLY A 5 -2.42 2.86 -14.13
N ALA A 6 -1.72 3.85 -14.70
CA ALA A 6 -0.29 3.79 -14.97
C ALA A 6 0.52 4.59 -13.95
N ASN A 7 1.77 4.19 -13.77
CA ASN A 7 2.76 4.94 -12.99
C ASN A 7 3.78 5.54 -13.95
N LEU A 8 4.15 6.79 -13.72
CA LEU A 8 5.33 7.38 -14.36
C LEU A 8 6.57 6.61 -13.89
N GLN A 9 7.34 6.07 -14.83
CA GLN A 9 8.51 5.25 -14.54
C GLN A 9 9.81 6.05 -14.65
N LYS A 10 10.01 6.71 -15.78
CA LYS A 10 11.24 7.47 -16.06
C LYS A 10 10.94 8.65 -16.98
N ILE A 11 11.61 9.76 -16.71
CA ILE A 11 11.76 10.89 -17.63
C ILE A 11 13.18 10.84 -18.19
N HIS A 12 13.33 10.74 -19.51
CA HIS A 12 14.63 10.77 -20.17
C HIS A 12 14.58 11.66 -21.41
N ASN A 13 15.43 12.69 -21.45
CA ASN A 13 15.43 13.72 -22.51
C ASN A 13 14.02 14.30 -22.76
N GLY A 14 13.31 14.64 -21.68
CA GLY A 14 11.92 15.16 -21.73
C GLY A 14 10.84 14.12 -22.07
N LYS A 15 11.20 12.88 -22.44
CA LYS A 15 10.24 11.82 -22.75
C LYS A 15 9.85 11.05 -21.49
N LYS A 16 8.54 11.01 -21.23
CA LYS A 16 7.94 10.25 -20.12
C LYS A 16 7.65 8.82 -20.57
N THR A 17 8.03 7.85 -19.76
CA THR A 17 7.68 6.43 -19.94
C THR A 17 6.89 5.94 -18.75
N TYR A 18 5.98 5.01 -19.02
CA TYR A 18 5.00 4.54 -18.05
C TYR A 18 5.12 3.04 -17.82
N ALA A 19 4.61 2.61 -16.67
CA ALA A 19 4.46 1.22 -16.34
C ALA A 19 3.06 0.96 -15.78
N ILE A 20 2.48 -0.18 -16.17
CA ILE A 20 1.24 -0.67 -15.58
C ILE A 20 1.50 -1.93 -14.77
N THR A 21 0.73 -2.14 -13.72
CA THR A 21 0.78 -3.40 -12.97
C THR A 21 -0.64 -3.90 -12.73
N PRO A 22 -1.08 -4.91 -13.50
CA PRO A 22 -2.37 -5.53 -13.29
C PRO A 22 -2.45 -6.25 -11.94
N HIS A 23 -3.66 -6.35 -11.40
CA HIS A 23 -3.95 -7.13 -10.20
C HIS A 23 -3.79 -8.63 -10.48
N LEU A 24 -2.87 -9.27 -9.77
CA LEU A 24 -2.61 -10.71 -9.89
C LEU A 24 -2.59 -11.33 -8.47
N PRO A 25 -3.73 -11.81 -7.95
CA PRO A 25 -3.84 -12.34 -6.59
C PRO A 25 -2.83 -13.47 -6.34
N GLY A 26 -2.02 -13.34 -5.30
CA GLY A 26 -1.03 -14.35 -4.89
C GLY A 26 0.04 -14.73 -5.93
N GLY A 27 0.08 -14.05 -7.08
CA GLY A 27 0.90 -14.45 -8.23
C GLY A 27 0.49 -15.74 -8.92
N PHE A 28 -0.72 -16.25 -8.68
CA PHE A 28 -1.25 -17.39 -9.41
C PHE A 28 -1.81 -16.90 -10.75
N ILE A 29 -1.36 -17.53 -11.84
CA ILE A 29 -1.71 -17.13 -13.20
C ILE A 29 -1.97 -18.37 -14.05
N LYS A 30 -3.03 -18.31 -14.87
CA LYS A 30 -3.29 -19.35 -15.87
C LYS A 30 -2.47 -19.09 -17.14
N PRO A 31 -2.08 -20.13 -17.90
CA PRO A 31 -1.29 -19.98 -19.12
C PRO A 31 -1.88 -18.98 -20.13
N GLU A 32 -3.19 -18.97 -20.33
CA GLU A 32 -3.87 -18.10 -21.30
C GLU A 32 -3.73 -16.62 -20.91
N ILE A 33 -3.74 -16.32 -19.61
CA ILE A 33 -3.50 -14.97 -19.11
C ILE A 33 -2.03 -14.59 -19.30
N MET A 34 -1.08 -15.52 -19.07
CA MET A 34 0.34 -15.28 -19.31
C MET A 34 0.63 -14.98 -20.79
N GLU A 35 -0.01 -15.71 -21.71
CA GLU A 35 0.09 -15.46 -23.15
C GLU A 35 -0.39 -14.06 -23.52
N ARG A 36 -1.48 -13.59 -22.90
CA ARG A 36 -1.98 -12.21 -23.08
C ARG A 36 -0.97 -11.17 -22.61
N PHE A 37 -0.33 -11.35 -21.45
CA PHE A 37 0.77 -10.48 -21.00
C PHE A 37 1.89 -10.42 -22.04
N ALA A 38 2.30 -11.57 -22.59
CA ALA A 38 3.36 -11.64 -23.60
C ALA A 38 2.96 -10.96 -24.92
N ALA A 39 1.71 -11.17 -25.37
CA ALA A 39 1.19 -10.55 -26.58
C ALA A 39 1.13 -9.02 -26.47
N VAL A 40 0.58 -8.51 -25.37
CA VAL A 40 0.48 -7.07 -25.09
C VAL A 40 1.88 -6.46 -24.96
N ALA A 41 2.78 -7.06 -24.19
CA ALA A 41 4.15 -6.57 -24.07
C ALA A 41 4.86 -6.50 -25.42
N ARG A 42 4.69 -7.52 -26.28
CA ARG A 42 5.26 -7.52 -27.64
C ARG A 42 4.68 -6.41 -28.51
N LYS A 43 3.37 -6.23 -28.50
CA LYS A 43 2.66 -5.23 -29.33
C LYS A 43 3.10 -3.80 -29.00
N TYR A 44 3.26 -3.50 -27.72
CA TYR A 44 3.57 -2.16 -27.23
C TYR A 44 5.06 -1.96 -26.91
N SER A 45 5.92 -2.88 -27.36
CA SER A 45 7.37 -2.89 -27.08
C SER A 45 7.70 -2.73 -25.59
N GLY A 46 6.83 -3.27 -24.72
CA GLY A 46 6.98 -3.23 -23.29
C GLY A 46 7.82 -4.39 -22.76
N THR A 47 8.46 -4.17 -21.61
CA THR A 47 9.21 -5.23 -20.91
C THR A 47 8.40 -5.78 -19.75
N LEU A 48 8.30 -7.11 -19.65
CA LEU A 48 7.69 -7.79 -18.51
C LEU A 48 8.69 -7.89 -17.35
N LYS A 49 8.29 -7.40 -16.17
CA LYS A 49 9.07 -7.47 -14.94
C LYS A 49 8.29 -8.16 -13.84
N LEU A 50 8.83 -9.27 -13.33
CA LEU A 50 8.36 -9.88 -12.08
C LEU A 50 8.70 -8.97 -10.90
N THR A 51 7.72 -8.75 -10.03
CA THR A 51 7.86 -7.92 -8.84
C THR A 51 8.01 -8.79 -7.59
N SER A 52 8.65 -8.26 -6.54
CA SER A 52 8.82 -8.97 -5.26
C SER A 52 7.50 -9.32 -4.54
N ALA A 53 6.40 -8.69 -4.96
CA ALA A 53 5.04 -8.95 -4.49
C ALA A 53 4.27 -9.95 -5.38
N GLN A 54 4.98 -10.79 -6.14
CA GLN A 54 4.39 -11.84 -7.00
C GLN A 54 3.43 -11.29 -8.07
N ARG A 55 3.82 -10.20 -8.74
CA ARG A 55 3.06 -9.59 -9.86
C ARG A 55 3.91 -9.46 -11.10
N ILE A 56 3.26 -9.27 -12.24
CA ILE A 56 3.88 -8.94 -13.52
C ILE A 56 3.59 -7.47 -13.83
N MET A 57 4.63 -6.68 -14.03
CA MET A 57 4.55 -5.28 -14.46
C MET A 57 4.97 -5.18 -15.93
N ILE A 58 4.27 -4.38 -16.73
CA ILE A 58 4.67 -4.04 -18.10
C ILE A 58 5.25 -2.63 -18.08
N THR A 59 6.50 -2.46 -18.52
CA THR A 59 7.25 -1.20 -18.44
C THR A 59 7.62 -0.65 -19.80
N GLY A 60 8.00 0.63 -19.86
CA GLY A 60 8.47 1.27 -21.10
C GLY A 60 7.34 1.71 -22.03
N LEU A 61 6.13 1.88 -21.48
CA LEU A 61 4.93 2.21 -22.23
C LEU A 61 4.84 3.70 -22.52
N LYS A 62 4.16 4.05 -23.62
CA LYS A 62 3.79 5.44 -23.94
C LYS A 62 2.49 5.80 -23.25
N ALA A 63 2.24 7.10 -23.07
CA ALA A 63 1.06 7.58 -22.37
C ALA A 63 -0.24 7.23 -23.13
N GLU A 64 -0.22 7.47 -24.44
CA GLU A 64 -1.33 7.29 -25.37
C GLU A 64 -1.79 5.83 -25.54
N ASP A 65 -0.91 4.87 -25.23
CA ASP A 65 -1.19 3.44 -25.39
C ASP A 65 -1.85 2.82 -24.16
N VAL A 66 -1.84 3.50 -23.01
CA VAL A 66 -2.20 2.90 -21.71
C VAL A 66 -3.64 2.37 -21.69
N ASP A 67 -4.60 3.13 -22.22
CA ASP A 67 -6.01 2.73 -22.19
C ASP A 67 -6.24 1.49 -23.06
N SER A 68 -5.67 1.46 -24.26
CA SER A 68 -5.74 0.28 -25.16
C SER A 68 -5.08 -0.96 -24.55
N ILE A 69 -3.96 -0.77 -23.85
CA ILE A 69 -3.28 -1.85 -23.13
C ILE A 69 -4.18 -2.46 -22.05
N TRP A 70 -4.92 -1.63 -21.30
CA TRP A 70 -5.86 -2.11 -20.28
C TRP A 70 -7.02 -2.89 -20.90
N ASP A 71 -7.58 -2.39 -21.99
CA ASP A 71 -8.67 -3.05 -22.73
C ASP A 71 -8.22 -4.43 -23.24
N GLU A 72 -7.04 -4.51 -23.84
CA GLU A 72 -6.49 -5.78 -24.35
C GLU A 72 -6.12 -6.77 -23.24
N LEU A 73 -5.60 -6.27 -22.11
CA LEU A 73 -5.36 -7.08 -20.92
C LEU A 73 -6.63 -7.48 -20.18
N GLY A 74 -7.76 -6.78 -20.38
CA GLY A 74 -9.04 -7.09 -19.71
C GLY A 74 -8.89 -7.29 -18.20
N MET A 75 -7.97 -6.54 -17.59
CA MET A 75 -7.60 -6.63 -16.18
C MET A 75 -7.67 -5.25 -15.55
N GLN A 76 -7.72 -5.21 -14.22
CA GLN A 76 -7.75 -3.95 -13.48
C GLN A 76 -6.37 -3.64 -12.89
N PRO A 77 -6.04 -2.36 -12.68
CA PRO A 77 -4.84 -1.97 -11.95
C PRO A 77 -4.79 -2.64 -10.57
N ALA A 78 -3.61 -3.06 -10.12
CA ALA A 78 -3.39 -3.64 -8.79
C ALA A 78 -3.57 -2.62 -7.64
N MET A 79 -3.60 -1.34 -7.98
CA MET A 79 -3.61 -0.22 -7.03
C MET A 79 -4.80 0.67 -7.32
N GLY A 80 -5.56 1.03 -6.28
CA GLY A 80 -6.57 2.09 -6.34
C GLY A 80 -5.97 3.43 -5.90
N PHE A 81 -5.41 3.45 -4.68
CA PHE A 81 -4.80 4.64 -4.07
C PHE A 81 -3.31 4.44 -3.86
N ALA A 82 -2.58 5.54 -3.81
CA ALA A 82 -1.17 5.52 -3.49
C ALA A 82 -0.91 4.96 -2.07
N ASN A 83 -1.73 5.31 -1.07
CA ASN A 83 -1.72 4.68 0.25
C ASN A 83 -2.90 3.71 0.36
N CYS A 84 -2.65 2.45 0.06
CA CYS A 84 -3.66 1.39 0.18
C CYS A 84 -3.00 0.06 0.55
N VAL A 85 -3.83 -0.93 0.85
CA VAL A 85 -3.41 -2.32 0.90
C VAL A 85 -2.94 -2.75 -0.50
N ARG A 86 -1.72 -3.27 -0.54
CA ARG A 86 -1.07 -3.84 -1.73
C ARG A 86 -1.41 -5.32 -1.85
N SER A 87 -1.06 -5.92 -2.98
CA SER A 87 -1.25 -7.36 -3.22
C SER A 87 -0.72 -8.21 -2.08
N VAL A 88 -1.52 -9.21 -1.71
CA VAL A 88 -1.18 -10.19 -0.68
C VAL A 88 -0.15 -11.17 -1.26
N LYS A 89 1.01 -11.29 -0.62
CA LYS A 89 2.03 -12.27 -1.02
C LYS A 89 1.67 -13.62 -0.40
N ILE A 90 1.54 -14.68 -1.22
CA ILE A 90 1.00 -15.98 -0.81
C ILE A 90 1.99 -17.07 -1.19
N CYS A 91 2.31 -17.99 -0.27
CA CYS A 91 3.11 -19.16 -0.62
C CYS A 91 2.24 -20.27 -1.25
N PRO A 92 2.84 -21.31 -1.87
CA PRO A 92 2.07 -22.37 -2.55
C PRO A 92 1.13 -23.20 -1.67
N GLY A 93 1.13 -23.00 -0.34
CA GLY A 93 0.24 -23.66 0.62
C GLY A 93 0.28 -25.19 0.60
N ILE A 94 -0.73 -25.81 1.19
CA ILE A 94 -0.91 -27.27 1.18
C ILE A 94 -1.26 -27.83 -0.21
N ALA A 95 -1.77 -26.97 -1.11
CA ALA A 95 -2.15 -27.39 -2.46
C ALA A 95 -0.94 -27.82 -3.31
N PHE A 96 0.21 -27.18 -3.11
CA PHE A 96 1.38 -27.36 -4.00
C PHE A 96 2.72 -27.56 -3.25
N CYS A 97 2.73 -27.57 -1.91
CA CYS A 97 3.96 -27.73 -1.13
C CYS A 97 3.80 -28.78 -0.02
N LYS A 98 4.71 -29.76 0.00
CA LYS A 98 4.78 -30.82 1.02
C LYS A 98 5.06 -30.34 2.46
N ARG A 99 5.45 -29.07 2.64
CA ARG A 99 5.72 -28.47 3.96
C ARG A 99 4.54 -27.65 4.48
N GLY A 100 3.50 -27.44 3.68
CA GLY A 100 2.33 -26.68 4.10
C GLY A 100 1.69 -27.32 5.34
N LYS A 101 1.43 -26.51 6.35
CA LYS A 101 0.70 -26.87 7.56
C LYS A 101 -0.73 -26.35 7.51
N GLN A 102 -0.90 -25.15 6.97
CA GLN A 102 -2.20 -24.50 6.78
C GLN A 102 -2.39 -24.05 5.32
N ASP A 103 -3.65 -23.89 4.91
CA ASP A 103 -4.01 -23.46 3.55
C ASP A 103 -3.83 -21.93 3.37
N SER A 104 -2.60 -21.54 2.99
CA SER A 104 -2.28 -20.14 2.71
C SER A 104 -2.95 -19.59 1.46
N ILE A 105 -3.35 -20.45 0.52
CA ILE A 105 -4.01 -20.00 -0.71
C ILE A 105 -5.42 -19.56 -0.38
N LYS A 106 -6.18 -20.39 0.34
CA LYS A 106 -7.52 -20.05 0.81
C LYS A 106 -7.51 -18.77 1.65
N LEU A 107 -6.65 -18.68 2.67
CA LEU A 107 -6.59 -17.49 3.52
C LEU A 107 -6.09 -16.27 2.74
N GLY A 108 -5.05 -16.42 1.92
CA GLY A 108 -4.48 -15.29 1.20
C GLY A 108 -5.42 -14.68 0.16
N PHE A 109 -6.19 -15.49 -0.57
CA PHE A 109 -7.20 -14.98 -1.51
C PHE A 109 -8.39 -14.32 -0.80
N GLU A 110 -8.77 -14.83 0.36
CA GLU A 110 -9.78 -14.19 1.21
C GLU A 110 -9.32 -12.79 1.64
N LEU A 111 -8.09 -12.66 2.14
CA LEU A 111 -7.51 -11.37 2.53
C LEU A 111 -7.33 -10.42 1.33
N ASP A 112 -6.93 -10.95 0.17
CA ASP A 112 -6.80 -10.14 -1.05
C ASP A 112 -8.18 -9.60 -1.48
N THR A 113 -9.22 -10.42 -1.46
CA THR A 113 -10.60 -10.00 -1.80
C THR A 113 -11.12 -8.94 -0.83
N ARG A 114 -10.89 -9.12 0.48
CA ARG A 114 -11.36 -8.20 1.53
C ARG A 114 -10.69 -6.83 1.48
N TYR A 115 -9.38 -6.80 1.23
CA TYR A 115 -8.60 -5.59 1.52
C TYR A 115 -7.92 -4.96 0.32
N ILE A 116 -7.75 -5.65 -0.81
CA ILE A 116 -7.00 -5.08 -1.95
C ILE A 116 -7.57 -3.69 -2.31
N LYS A 117 -6.68 -2.72 -2.51
CA LYS A 117 -7.01 -1.31 -2.81
C LYS A 117 -7.72 -0.53 -1.70
N LYS A 118 -8.07 -1.15 -0.57
CA LYS A 118 -8.63 -0.43 0.59
C LYS A 118 -7.66 0.65 1.02
N GLU A 119 -8.14 1.90 1.06
CA GLU A 119 -7.31 3.04 1.44
C GLU A 119 -6.80 2.87 2.87
N MET A 120 -5.55 3.23 3.11
CA MET A 120 -4.87 3.08 4.38
C MET A 120 -4.09 4.35 4.70
N PRO A 121 -3.76 4.62 5.98
CA PRO A 121 -2.92 5.77 6.34
C PRO A 121 -1.58 5.80 5.59
N SER A 122 -0.94 4.65 5.40
CA SER A 122 0.20 4.45 4.49
C SER A 122 0.04 3.15 3.69
N ARG A 123 0.98 2.86 2.77
CA ARG A 123 0.98 1.58 2.05
C ARG A 123 1.05 0.42 3.06
N MET A 124 0.17 -0.56 2.87
CA MET A 124 0.08 -1.72 3.76
C MET A 124 0.28 -3.00 2.96
N LYS A 125 1.14 -3.90 3.43
CA LYS A 125 1.47 -5.16 2.76
C LYS A 125 1.10 -6.34 3.65
N PHE A 126 0.58 -7.38 3.01
CA PHE A 126 0.20 -8.61 3.67
C PHE A 126 1.07 -9.76 3.15
N GLY A 127 1.33 -10.74 4.00
CA GLY A 127 2.02 -11.96 3.61
C GLY A 127 1.43 -13.17 4.34
N VAL A 128 1.06 -14.20 3.57
CA VAL A 128 0.48 -15.43 4.11
C VAL A 128 1.36 -16.61 3.71
N SER A 129 1.93 -17.27 4.72
CA SER A 129 2.73 -18.48 4.55
C SER A 129 2.09 -19.64 5.30
N GLY A 130 1.89 -20.77 4.62
CA GLY A 130 1.27 -21.94 5.23
C GLY A 130 2.18 -22.73 6.17
N CYS A 131 3.44 -22.31 6.39
CA CYS A 131 4.38 -22.96 7.31
C CYS A 131 5.48 -21.98 7.80
N PRO A 132 6.25 -22.33 8.84
CA PRO A 132 7.30 -21.46 9.41
C PRO A 132 8.46 -21.09 8.46
N ASN A 133 8.60 -21.76 7.30
CA ASN A 133 9.59 -21.35 6.29
C ASN A 133 9.34 -19.94 5.73
N SER A 134 8.11 -19.43 5.87
CA SER A 134 7.80 -18.04 5.55
C SER A 134 8.17 -17.62 4.12
N CYS A 135 7.85 -18.43 3.10
CA CYS A 135 8.18 -18.11 1.70
C CYS A 135 7.48 -16.83 1.18
N SER A 136 6.42 -16.36 1.85
CA SER A 136 5.82 -15.05 1.60
C SER A 136 6.55 -13.89 2.31
N GLU A 137 7.61 -14.18 3.05
CA GLU A 137 8.34 -13.28 3.95
C GLU A 137 7.39 -12.59 4.94
N ALA A 138 6.52 -13.36 5.59
CA ALA A 138 5.37 -12.84 6.35
C ALA A 138 5.77 -11.84 7.46
N ILE A 139 6.88 -12.10 8.17
CA ILE A 139 7.32 -11.29 9.32
C ILE A 139 7.79 -9.88 8.89
N ILE A 140 8.15 -9.65 7.63
CA ILE A 140 8.54 -8.31 7.13
C ILE A 140 7.39 -7.61 6.41
N LYS A 141 6.16 -8.07 6.59
CA LYS A 141 4.94 -7.44 6.08
C LYS A 141 4.24 -6.70 7.22
N ASP A 142 3.44 -5.69 6.85
CA ASP A 142 2.68 -4.92 7.84
C ASP A 142 1.72 -5.84 8.60
N ILE A 143 1.12 -6.82 7.91
CA ILE A 143 0.42 -7.98 8.48
C ILE A 143 1.03 -9.27 7.92
N GLY A 144 1.58 -10.10 8.80
CA GLY A 144 2.13 -11.40 8.48
C GLY A 144 1.30 -12.52 9.10
N VAL A 145 1.01 -13.58 8.34
CA VAL A 145 0.33 -14.77 8.85
C VAL A 145 1.16 -16.00 8.52
N ILE A 146 1.46 -16.81 9.53
CA ILE A 146 2.26 -18.03 9.41
C ILE A 146 1.45 -19.22 9.95
N GLY A 147 1.27 -20.25 9.11
CA GLY A 147 0.65 -21.50 9.53
C GLY A 147 1.60 -22.35 10.37
N THR A 148 1.07 -22.97 11.40
CA THR A 148 1.70 -23.99 12.25
C THR A 148 0.79 -25.21 12.32
N ASP A 149 1.22 -26.25 13.03
CA ASP A 149 0.37 -27.43 13.27
C ASP A 149 -0.81 -27.10 14.21
N GLU A 150 -0.66 -26.07 15.05
CA GLU A 150 -1.65 -25.60 16.04
C GLU A 150 -2.63 -24.56 15.48
N GLY A 151 -2.36 -23.97 14.31
CA GLY A 151 -3.22 -22.96 13.69
C GLY A 151 -2.42 -21.88 12.97
N TRP A 152 -2.84 -20.63 13.11
CA TRP A 152 -2.21 -19.46 12.51
C TRP A 152 -1.59 -18.54 13.56
N ASP A 153 -0.33 -18.18 13.34
CA ASP A 153 0.38 -17.13 14.06
C ASP A 153 0.29 -15.81 13.27
N VAL A 154 -0.13 -14.74 13.94
CA VAL A 154 -0.28 -13.40 13.35
C VAL A 154 0.81 -12.47 13.86
N TYR A 155 1.43 -11.75 12.93
CA TYR A 155 2.50 -10.78 13.14
C TYR A 155 2.09 -9.41 12.59
N VAL A 156 2.55 -8.34 13.23
CA VAL A 156 2.17 -6.96 12.89
C VAL A 156 3.38 -6.02 12.85
N GLY A 157 3.31 -4.99 12.01
CA GLY A 157 4.29 -3.90 11.98
C GLY A 157 5.59 -4.22 11.23
N GLY A 158 5.68 -5.36 10.55
CA GLY A 158 6.86 -5.70 9.76
C GLY A 158 7.04 -4.80 8.54
N SER A 159 8.29 -4.56 8.14
CA SER A 159 8.57 -3.86 6.90
C SER A 159 9.92 -4.21 6.29
N ALA A 160 9.94 -4.30 4.95
CA ALA A 160 11.16 -4.21 4.15
C ALA A 160 11.20 -2.87 3.43
N GLY A 161 12.36 -2.19 3.48
CA GLY A 161 12.58 -0.86 2.93
C GLY A 161 13.85 -0.23 3.48
N SER A 162 13.94 1.10 3.42
CA SER A 162 15.06 1.88 3.96
C SER A 162 15.25 1.71 5.47
N HIS A 163 14.16 1.48 6.20
CA HIS A 163 14.13 1.21 7.64
C HIS A 163 13.49 -0.17 7.86
N PRO A 164 14.25 -1.27 7.71
CA PRO A 164 13.72 -2.61 7.88
C PRO A 164 13.30 -2.86 9.33
N ARG A 165 12.17 -3.54 9.51
CA ARG A 165 11.61 -3.88 10.83
C ARG A 165 11.02 -5.28 10.79
N LEU A 166 11.34 -6.11 11.77
CA LEU A 166 10.65 -7.38 11.96
C LEU A 166 9.29 -7.13 12.62
N GLY A 167 8.27 -7.86 12.20
CA GLY A 167 6.94 -7.79 12.79
C GLY A 167 6.91 -8.44 14.17
N ASP A 168 6.13 -7.85 15.06
CA ASP A 168 5.91 -8.36 16.40
C ASP A 168 4.81 -9.43 16.38
N LYS A 169 5.00 -10.50 17.13
CA LYS A 169 4.03 -11.60 17.25
C LYS A 169 2.84 -11.12 18.08
N LEU A 170 1.69 -10.95 17.45
CA LEU A 170 0.47 -10.46 18.08
C LEU A 170 -0.24 -11.59 18.87
N ILE A 171 -0.49 -12.71 18.19
CA ILE A 171 -1.25 -13.84 18.71
C ILE A 171 -0.92 -15.12 17.92
N THR A 172 -1.11 -16.28 18.53
CA THR A 172 -0.71 -17.59 18.00
C THR A 172 -1.86 -18.59 17.98
N ALA A 173 -1.68 -19.67 17.20
CA ALA A 173 -2.56 -20.84 17.20
C ALA A 173 -4.06 -20.50 16.96
N LEU A 174 -4.33 -19.53 16.09
CA LEU A 174 -5.70 -19.18 15.71
C LEU A 174 -6.26 -20.17 14.70
N ASN A 175 -7.56 -20.47 14.80
CA ASN A 175 -8.29 -21.09 13.69
C ASN A 175 -8.49 -20.08 12.54
N TYR A 176 -9.02 -20.55 11.42
CA TYR A 176 -9.21 -19.72 10.22
C TYR A 176 -10.11 -18.49 10.47
N ASP A 177 -11.24 -18.65 11.15
CA ASP A 177 -12.22 -17.58 11.35
C ASP A 177 -11.69 -16.52 12.33
N ASP A 178 -11.05 -16.95 13.41
CA ASP A 178 -10.38 -16.05 14.36
C ASP A 178 -9.21 -15.30 13.73
N THR A 179 -8.52 -15.93 12.77
CA THR A 179 -7.46 -15.26 11.98
C THR A 179 -8.02 -14.13 11.14
N LEU A 180 -9.17 -14.31 10.49
CA LEU A 180 -9.83 -13.23 9.76
C LEU A 180 -10.26 -12.10 10.70
N ARG A 181 -10.87 -12.48 11.83
CA ARG A 181 -11.40 -11.56 12.85
C ARG A 181 -10.32 -10.67 13.46
N ILE A 182 -9.18 -11.23 13.86
CA ILE A 182 -8.09 -10.45 14.44
C ILE A 182 -7.48 -9.50 13.40
N ILE A 183 -7.44 -9.89 12.13
CA ILE A 183 -6.92 -9.04 11.04
C ILE A 183 -7.90 -7.89 10.77
N ASP A 184 -9.22 -8.13 10.72
CA ASP A 184 -10.24 -7.07 10.59
C ASP A 184 -10.09 -6.03 11.70
N ILE A 185 -10.01 -6.47 12.96
CA ILE A 185 -9.81 -5.59 14.12
C ILE A 185 -8.51 -4.79 13.97
N THR A 186 -7.42 -5.46 13.61
CA THR A 186 -6.10 -4.81 13.45
C THR A 186 -6.12 -3.75 12.35
N VAL A 187 -6.74 -4.05 11.20
CA VAL A 187 -6.88 -3.12 10.07
C VAL A 187 -7.74 -1.93 10.47
N ARG A 188 -8.90 -2.15 11.09
CA ARG A 188 -9.79 -1.07 11.56
C ARG A 188 -9.11 -0.20 12.62
N TYR A 189 -8.39 -0.82 13.56
CA TYR A 189 -7.65 -0.11 14.61
C TYR A 189 -6.55 0.77 14.00
N TYR A 190 -5.77 0.26 13.04
CA TYR A 190 -4.76 1.04 12.33
C TYR A 190 -5.39 2.19 11.52
N GLN A 191 -6.43 1.92 10.72
CA GLN A 191 -7.13 2.96 9.94
C GLN A 191 -7.70 4.08 10.83
N LYS A 192 -8.22 3.72 12.01
CA LYS A 192 -8.87 4.69 12.91
C LYS A 192 -7.87 5.55 13.68
N ASN A 193 -6.72 5.01 14.06
CA ASN A 193 -5.85 5.59 15.08
C ASN A 193 -4.48 6.06 14.57
N ALA A 194 -4.03 5.61 13.40
CA ALA A 194 -2.74 6.03 12.86
C ALA A 194 -2.82 7.34 12.06
N ASP A 195 -1.71 8.07 12.05
CA ASP A 195 -1.49 9.21 11.15
C ASP A 195 -0.97 8.70 9.79
N ILE A 196 -0.46 9.57 8.91
CA ILE A 196 0.21 9.14 7.66
C ILE A 196 1.57 8.50 7.98
N GLU A 197 1.53 7.27 8.46
CA GLU A 197 2.69 6.51 8.93
C GLU A 197 2.47 5.01 8.66
N ARG A 198 3.54 4.21 8.63
CA ARG A 198 3.45 2.76 8.46
C ARG A 198 2.98 2.08 9.75
N VAL A 199 2.41 0.87 9.65
CA VAL A 199 1.96 0.10 10.83
C VAL A 199 3.07 -0.06 11.89
N GLY A 200 4.31 -0.31 11.47
CA GLY A 200 5.44 -0.41 12.40
C GLY A 200 5.75 0.91 13.13
N GLN A 201 5.69 2.04 12.43
CA GLN A 201 5.90 3.38 13.02
C GLN A 201 4.78 3.74 13.99
N PHE A 202 3.54 3.41 13.62
CA PHE A 202 2.40 3.56 14.51
C PHE A 202 2.57 2.75 15.81
N ILE A 203 2.98 1.49 15.71
CA ILE A 203 3.27 0.63 16.86
C ILE A 203 4.40 1.20 17.73
N GLU A 204 5.47 1.71 17.12
CA GLU A 204 6.57 2.35 17.85
C GLU A 204 6.10 3.60 18.60
N ARG A 205 5.25 4.41 17.97
CA ARG A 205 4.70 5.65 18.56
C ARG A 205 3.80 5.38 19.77
N ILE A 206 2.91 4.38 19.69
CA ILE A 206 1.94 4.12 20.79
C ILE A 206 2.41 3.04 21.78
N GLY A 207 3.47 2.31 21.45
CA GLY A 207 3.95 1.14 22.18
C GLY A 207 3.22 -0.15 21.80
N PHE A 208 3.98 -1.23 21.57
CA PHE A 208 3.43 -2.53 21.17
C PHE A 208 2.46 -3.12 22.20
N GLU A 209 2.76 -3.01 23.49
CA GLU A 209 1.86 -3.53 24.54
C GLU A 209 0.51 -2.84 24.52
N LYS A 210 0.47 -1.53 24.30
CA LYS A 210 -0.79 -0.80 24.15
C LYS A 210 -1.55 -1.26 22.91
N PHE A 211 -0.87 -1.33 21.76
CA PHE A 211 -1.45 -1.80 20.50
C PHE A 211 -2.08 -3.20 20.66
N LYS A 212 -1.32 -4.13 21.24
CA LYS A 212 -1.73 -5.50 21.48
C LYS A 212 -2.92 -5.58 22.43
N ASN A 213 -2.89 -4.87 23.56
CA ASN A 213 -3.97 -4.90 24.54
C ASN A 213 -5.28 -4.36 23.97
N ASP A 214 -5.24 -3.27 23.22
CA ASP A 214 -6.45 -2.69 22.61
C ASP A 214 -7.09 -3.65 21.60
N ILE A 215 -6.28 -4.29 20.75
CA ILE A 215 -6.76 -5.26 19.75
C ILE A 215 -7.32 -6.52 20.44
N LEU A 216 -6.60 -7.06 21.43
CA LEU A 216 -7.04 -8.26 22.13
C LEU A 216 -8.28 -8.01 22.99
N ALA A 217 -8.47 -6.80 23.53
CA ALA A 217 -9.70 -6.43 24.23
C ALA A 217 -10.92 -6.51 23.29
N GLU A 218 -10.83 -5.97 22.08
CA GLU A 218 -11.91 -6.06 21.09
C GLU A 218 -12.12 -7.50 20.59
N PHE A 219 -11.04 -8.25 20.40
CA PHE A 219 -11.09 -9.66 20.00
C PHE A 219 -11.78 -10.51 21.08
N ASN A 220 -11.44 -10.34 22.35
CA ASN A 220 -12.04 -11.13 23.45
C ASN A 220 -13.51 -10.80 23.70
N ASN A 221 -14.00 -9.64 23.27
CA ASN A 221 -15.41 -9.26 23.33
C ASN A 221 -16.30 -9.95 22.27
N ASN A 222 -15.79 -10.97 21.57
CA ASN A 222 -16.51 -11.73 20.52
C ASN A 222 -17.09 -10.85 19.40
N THR A 223 -16.44 -9.73 19.09
CA THR A 223 -16.74 -8.94 17.89
C THR A 223 -16.59 -9.84 16.67
N ALA A 224 -17.69 -10.09 15.95
CA ALA A 224 -17.69 -10.95 14.77
C ALA A 224 -16.73 -10.42 13.69
N ALA A 225 -16.22 -11.30 12.82
CA ALA A 225 -15.47 -10.87 11.66
C ALA A 225 -16.34 -9.96 10.78
N ASP A 226 -15.71 -8.98 10.15
CA ASP A 226 -16.44 -8.11 9.23
C ASP A 226 -16.96 -8.99 8.07
N PRO A 227 -18.20 -8.79 7.62
CA PRO A 227 -18.71 -9.53 6.48
C PRO A 227 -17.78 -9.32 5.29
N LEU A 228 -17.64 -10.32 4.42
CA LEU A 228 -16.95 -10.18 3.15
C LEU A 228 -17.54 -8.96 2.41
N THR A 229 -16.81 -7.85 2.44
CA THR A 229 -17.20 -6.64 1.74
C THR A 229 -16.84 -6.80 0.26
N LYS A 230 -17.63 -6.18 -0.62
CA LYS A 230 -17.24 -6.09 -2.03
C LYS A 230 -15.89 -5.35 -2.13
N PRO A 231 -15.04 -5.68 -3.11
CA PRO A 231 -13.78 -5.00 -3.31
C PRO A 231 -13.96 -3.48 -3.28
N TYR A 232 -13.05 -2.79 -2.61
CA TYR A 232 -13.13 -1.35 -2.37
C TYR A 232 -13.44 -0.58 -3.67
N SER A 233 -14.51 0.23 -3.65
CA SER A 233 -15.12 0.86 -4.84
C SER A 233 -14.49 2.20 -5.25
N GLY A 234 -13.51 2.72 -4.52
CA GLY A 234 -12.89 4.02 -4.86
C GLY A 234 -13.52 5.24 -4.18
N SER A 235 -14.63 5.10 -3.45
CA SER A 235 -15.46 6.24 -3.02
C SER A 235 -15.24 6.72 -1.58
N GLU A 236 -14.57 5.93 -0.74
CA GLU A 236 -14.37 6.27 0.69
C GLU A 236 -12.98 6.89 0.91
N GLN A 237 -12.83 8.19 0.64
CA GLN A 237 -11.53 8.85 0.86
C GLN A 237 -11.27 9.05 2.36
N MET A 238 -10.19 8.47 2.87
CA MET A 238 -9.70 8.78 4.21
C MET A 238 -9.18 10.23 4.24
N ILE A 239 -9.63 11.01 5.24
CA ILE A 239 -9.00 12.28 5.61
C ILE A 239 -7.89 11.93 6.59
N PRO A 240 -6.61 12.08 6.23
CA PRO A 240 -5.54 11.67 7.12
C PRO A 240 -5.46 12.56 8.36
N LYS A 241 -5.23 11.94 9.52
CA LYS A 241 -5.08 12.67 10.77
C LYS A 241 -3.67 13.29 10.86
N PRO A 242 -3.53 14.55 11.30
CA PRO A 242 -2.22 15.18 11.46
C PRO A 242 -1.50 14.61 12.69
N GLY A 243 -0.19 14.35 12.60
CA GLY A 243 0.60 14.13 13.84
C GLY A 243 1.83 13.21 13.82
N GLY A 244 2.13 12.48 12.74
CA GLY A 244 3.15 11.41 12.81
C GLY A 244 4.58 11.77 12.40
N LEU A 245 4.84 12.96 11.86
CA LEU A 245 6.13 13.29 11.24
C LEU A 245 6.94 14.21 12.16
N THR A 246 8.15 13.76 12.52
CA THR A 246 9.09 14.46 13.41
C THR A 246 9.56 15.78 12.83
N GLU A 247 10.04 16.66 13.73
CA GLU A 247 10.79 17.91 13.53
C GLU A 247 11.05 18.33 12.09
N GLY A 248 10.54 19.52 11.76
CA GLY A 248 10.89 20.18 10.52
C GLY A 248 10.63 21.67 10.60
N ASN A 249 11.11 22.38 9.59
CA ASN A 249 11.35 23.82 9.66
C ASN A 249 10.11 24.66 9.34
N LEU A 250 9.06 24.04 8.79
CA LEU A 250 7.80 24.72 8.51
C LEU A 250 6.96 24.79 9.79
N VAL A 251 6.53 25.99 10.15
CA VAL A 251 5.57 26.24 11.22
C VAL A 251 4.26 26.79 10.66
N PHE A 252 3.19 26.69 11.45
CA PHE A 252 1.89 27.19 11.03
C PHE A 252 1.93 28.71 10.81
N GLY A 253 1.43 29.17 9.67
CA GLY A 253 1.51 30.55 9.21
C GLY A 253 2.61 30.79 8.15
N ASP A 254 3.59 29.90 8.05
CA ASP A 254 4.61 29.99 7.00
C ASP A 254 4.02 29.66 5.63
N SER A 255 4.47 30.39 4.61
CA SER A 255 4.17 30.03 3.22
C SER A 255 4.95 28.79 2.80
N ILE A 256 4.28 27.89 2.09
CA ILE A 256 4.91 26.73 1.46
C ILE A 256 5.80 27.22 0.31
N ASN A 257 7.02 26.72 0.22
CA ASN A 257 8.00 27.06 -0.81
C ASN A 257 8.69 25.81 -1.36
N ALA A 258 9.65 26.00 -2.28
CA ALA A 258 10.38 24.93 -2.97
C ALA A 258 11.14 23.98 -2.01
N ASP A 259 11.66 24.52 -0.90
CA ASP A 259 12.44 23.79 0.10
C ASP A 259 11.57 23.13 1.17
N SER A 260 10.27 23.45 1.19
CA SER A 260 9.33 22.87 2.15
C SER A 260 9.26 21.36 1.97
N VAL A 261 9.46 20.63 3.07
CA VAL A 261 9.46 19.17 3.07
C VAL A 261 8.02 18.66 3.05
N ILE A 262 7.73 17.64 2.25
CA ILE A 262 6.37 17.08 2.11
C ILE A 262 5.78 16.68 3.46
N ALA A 263 6.58 16.06 4.34
CA ALA A 263 6.13 15.70 5.68
C ALA A 263 5.68 16.89 6.52
N ASP A 264 6.42 18.00 6.44
CA ASP A 264 6.09 19.24 7.14
C ASP A 264 4.82 19.88 6.59
N ILE A 265 4.68 19.93 5.26
CA ILE A 265 3.48 20.44 4.60
C ILE A 265 2.24 19.67 5.08
N ILE A 266 2.30 18.35 5.13
CA ILE A 266 1.19 17.51 5.60
C ILE A 266 0.89 17.73 7.08
N ARG A 267 1.94 17.85 7.90
CA ARG A 267 1.84 18.04 9.35
C ARG A 267 1.20 19.39 9.69
N VAL A 268 1.66 20.46 9.04
CA VAL A 268 1.24 21.84 9.31
C VAL A 268 -0.09 22.15 8.60
N TYR A 269 -0.24 21.67 7.35
CA TYR A 269 -1.38 21.96 6.48
C TYR A 269 -2.01 20.68 5.91
N PRO A 270 -2.63 19.82 6.75
CA PRO A 270 -3.21 18.55 6.33
C PRO A 270 -4.28 18.67 5.23
N GLN A 271 -4.96 19.82 5.14
CA GLN A 271 -5.92 20.15 4.08
C GLN A 271 -5.30 20.18 2.67
N THR A 272 -3.97 20.21 2.55
CA THR A 272 -3.26 20.19 1.26
C THR A 272 -3.14 18.79 0.66
N ILE A 273 -3.45 17.74 1.41
CA ILE A 273 -3.34 16.34 0.95
C ILE A 273 -4.12 16.06 -0.35
N PRO A 274 -5.38 16.51 -0.51
CA PRO A 274 -6.11 16.34 -1.78
C PRO A 274 -5.42 17.03 -2.96
N VAL A 275 -4.74 18.16 -2.72
CA VAL A 275 -3.94 18.85 -3.74
C VAL A 275 -2.74 18.00 -4.13
N LEU A 276 -1.92 17.54 -3.18
CA LEU A 276 -0.80 16.65 -3.50
C LEU A 276 -1.25 15.40 -4.28
N ARG A 277 -2.39 14.81 -3.91
CA ARG A 277 -2.98 13.66 -4.62
C ARG A 277 -3.39 14.00 -6.06
N SER A 278 -3.96 15.18 -6.31
CA SER A 278 -4.39 15.58 -7.67
C SER A 278 -3.21 15.77 -8.62
N PHE A 279 -2.03 16.13 -8.09
CA PHE A 279 -0.76 16.18 -8.83
C PHE A 279 -0.08 14.80 -8.97
N GLY A 280 -0.70 13.72 -8.51
CA GLY A 280 -0.14 12.37 -8.56
C GLY A 280 0.86 12.06 -7.45
N MET A 281 0.98 12.94 -6.45
CA MET A 281 1.84 12.77 -5.27
C MET A 281 1.04 12.17 -4.12
N GLY A 282 0.52 10.95 -4.29
CA GLY A 282 -0.32 10.32 -3.27
C GLY A 282 0.44 9.45 -2.24
N CYS A 283 1.72 9.14 -2.47
CA CYS A 283 2.52 8.21 -1.65
C CYS A 283 3.04 8.88 -0.36
N LEU A 284 2.20 9.61 0.34
CA LEU A 284 2.59 10.58 1.36
C LEU A 284 3.22 9.96 2.62
N GLY A 285 3.02 8.66 2.86
CA GLY A 285 3.66 7.92 3.96
C GLY A 285 4.87 7.08 3.53
N CYS A 286 5.42 7.33 2.34
CA CYS A 286 6.62 6.66 1.84
C CYS A 286 7.88 7.36 2.39
N PRO A 287 8.92 6.63 2.84
CA PRO A 287 10.19 7.23 3.26
C PRO A 287 10.80 8.18 2.21
N SER A 288 10.61 7.88 0.92
CA SER A 288 11.09 8.73 -0.17
C SER A 288 10.31 10.03 -0.30
N ALA A 289 9.04 10.07 0.09
CA ALA A 289 8.21 11.27 0.03
C ALA A 289 8.36 12.11 1.31
N THR A 290 8.36 11.47 2.48
CA THR A 290 8.36 12.17 3.77
C THR A 290 9.62 13.01 4.01
N GLY A 291 10.77 12.64 3.43
CA GLY A 291 12.01 13.41 3.56
C GLY A 291 12.36 14.29 2.37
N GLU A 292 11.43 14.49 1.43
CA GLU A 292 11.72 15.15 0.15
C GLU A 292 11.21 16.59 0.13
N ALA A 293 12.07 17.50 -0.35
CA ALA A 293 11.69 18.88 -0.64
C ALA A 293 10.73 18.94 -1.84
N LEU A 294 9.83 19.91 -1.83
CA LEU A 294 8.78 20.05 -2.84
C LEU A 294 9.33 20.18 -4.27
N GLU A 295 10.43 20.91 -4.47
CA GLU A 295 11.09 21.04 -5.78
C GLU A 295 11.56 19.70 -6.32
N LYS A 296 12.23 18.91 -5.48
CA LYS A 296 12.73 17.60 -5.88
C LYS A 296 11.57 16.65 -6.21
N ALA A 297 10.52 16.67 -5.39
CA ALA A 297 9.32 15.87 -5.64
C ALA A 297 8.63 16.27 -6.96
N ALA A 298 8.48 17.58 -7.22
CA ALA A 298 7.95 18.08 -8.49
C ALA A 298 8.80 17.60 -9.68
N GLY A 299 10.13 17.65 -9.58
CA GLY A 299 11.04 17.15 -10.61
C GLY A 299 10.88 15.66 -10.91
N ILE A 300 10.75 14.81 -9.88
CA ILE A 300 10.53 13.36 -10.03
C ILE A 300 9.21 13.08 -10.75
N HIS A 301 8.17 13.86 -10.47
CA HIS A 301 6.85 13.72 -11.06
C HIS A 301 6.71 14.48 -12.41
N GLY A 302 7.72 15.25 -12.80
CA GLY A 302 7.73 16.07 -14.00
C GLY A 302 6.63 17.12 -13.99
N LEU A 303 6.48 17.79 -12.86
CA LEU A 303 5.54 18.88 -12.56
C LEU A 303 6.28 20.23 -12.53
N ASP A 304 5.55 21.31 -12.77
CA ASP A 304 6.03 22.65 -12.45
C ASP A 304 5.91 22.89 -10.94
N VAL A 305 7.03 23.17 -10.28
CA VAL A 305 7.05 23.42 -8.83
C VAL A 305 6.27 24.68 -8.46
N ASN A 306 6.23 25.70 -9.31
CA ASN A 306 5.53 26.96 -9.02
C ASN A 306 4.01 26.76 -9.04
N GLU A 307 3.49 26.03 -10.02
CA GLU A 307 2.06 25.66 -10.06
C GLU A 307 1.66 24.86 -8.82
N LEU A 308 2.52 23.94 -8.38
CA LEU A 308 2.30 23.14 -7.19
C LEU A 308 2.31 24.00 -5.91
N ILE A 309 3.29 24.89 -5.77
CA ILE A 309 3.39 25.85 -4.65
C ILE A 309 2.14 26.74 -4.58
N GLU A 310 1.69 27.28 -5.71
CA GLU A 310 0.51 28.13 -5.78
C GLU A 310 -0.74 27.36 -5.34
N ALA A 311 -0.94 26.15 -5.87
CA ALA A 311 -2.08 25.31 -5.53
C ALA A 311 -2.08 24.91 -4.04
N LEU A 312 -0.92 24.63 -3.46
CA LEU A 312 -0.78 24.28 -2.04
C LEU A 312 -1.06 25.49 -1.14
N ASN A 313 -0.43 26.64 -1.41
CA ASN A 313 -0.63 27.85 -0.60
C ASN A 313 -2.06 28.36 -0.65
N LYS A 314 -2.74 28.23 -1.81
CA LYS A 314 -4.15 28.58 -1.96
C LYS A 314 -5.05 27.87 -0.96
N VAL A 315 -4.71 26.63 -0.56
CA VAL A 315 -5.48 25.84 0.41
C VAL A 315 -4.89 25.93 1.82
N ALA A 316 -3.58 26.07 1.95
CA ALA A 316 -2.90 26.24 3.23
C ALA A 316 -3.32 27.52 3.94
N LEU A 317 -3.35 28.64 3.21
CA LEU A 317 -3.57 29.99 3.75
C LEU A 317 -5.02 30.48 3.61
N SER A 318 -5.92 29.72 2.97
CA SER A 318 -7.34 30.06 2.88
C SER A 318 -8.14 29.82 4.17
N GLY A 319 -7.52 29.26 5.21
CA GLY A 319 -8.13 29.00 6.51
C GLY A 319 -8.21 30.21 7.45
N GLU A 320 -7.80 31.41 7.02
CA GLU A 320 -7.85 32.66 7.80
C GLU A 320 -9.23 33.36 7.79
N LYS A 321 -10.33 32.62 7.69
CA LYS A 321 -11.68 33.19 7.87
C LYS A 321 -12.56 32.34 8.77
#